data_AF-A0A4D9EBT0-F1
#
_entry.id   AF-A0A4D9EBT0-F1
#
_cell.length_a   1.000
_cell.length_b   1.000
_cell.length_c   1.000
_cell.angle_alpha   90.00
_cell.angle_beta   90.00
_cell.angle_gamma   90.00
#
_symmetry.space_group_name_H-M   'P 1'
#
loop_
_entity.id
_entity.type
_entity.pdbx_description
1 polymer ?
#
loop_
_entity_poly.entity_id
_entity_poly.type
_entity_poly.pdbx_seq_one_letter_code
_entity_poly.pdbx_strand_id
1 'polypeptide(L)'
;MAAQALVRALGAGRCLGATPTTFCRVLANGYAKKAAVKAKGKGFSKEEMKGLEVCKDPMLLTTHTMGGNFHRQGPEVAPKDGSEHPDWLFQMHLRPPKKLEKLDPETPQDWRLLRKHNTWCHNKLSKSKKFWGITKKKTNQVWLSM
;
A
#
# COMPACT_ATOMS: atom_id res chain seq x y z
N MET A 1 44.16 -66.31 -10.42
CA MET A 1 43.03 -66.36 -11.37
C MET A 1 42.19 -65.10 -11.13
N ALA A 2 42.46 -63.97 -11.78
CA ALA A 2 41.72 -63.47 -12.97
C ALA A 2 40.18 -63.53 -12.75
N ALA A 3 39.36 -62.49 -12.88
CA ALA A 3 39.40 -61.31 -13.73
C ALA A 3 38.28 -60.30 -13.34
N GLN A 4 38.52 -59.00 -13.57
CA GLN A 4 37.64 -57.95 -14.18
C GLN A 4 36.20 -57.71 -13.64
N ALA A 5 35.51 -56.56 -13.72
CA ALA A 5 35.72 -55.12 -13.95
C ALA A 5 34.28 -54.50 -13.79
N LEU A 6 34.06 -53.50 -12.90
CA LEU A 6 33.79 -52.07 -13.19
C LEU A 6 32.31 -51.70 -13.54
N VAL A 7 31.79 -50.67 -12.81
CA VAL A 7 30.91 -49.55 -13.26
C VAL A 7 29.55 -49.30 -12.51
N ARG A 8 29.50 -48.11 -11.86
CA ARG A 8 28.40 -47.11 -11.57
C ARG A 8 27.25 -47.48 -10.61
N ALA A 9 27.10 -46.82 -9.45
CA ALA A 9 26.72 -45.42 -9.14
C ALA A 9 25.21 -45.12 -9.22
N LEU A 10 24.58 -44.78 -8.08
CA LEU A 10 23.82 -43.54 -7.82
C LEU A 10 23.11 -43.59 -6.45
N GLY A 11 23.08 -42.44 -5.80
CA GLY A 11 22.80 -42.26 -4.37
C GLY A 11 21.34 -42.29 -3.96
N ALA A 12 21.13 -42.59 -2.69
CA ALA A 12 19.85 -42.71 -2.02
C ALA A 12 19.19 -41.34 -1.80
N GLY A 13 18.04 -41.12 -2.45
CA GLY A 13 17.10 -40.06 -2.12
C GLY A 13 16.21 -40.48 -0.94
N ARG A 14 16.30 -39.76 0.19
CA ARG A 14 15.29 -39.82 1.26
C ARG A 14 14.26 -38.73 1.01
N CYS A 15 13.04 -39.17 0.75
CA CYS A 15 11.81 -38.41 0.90
C CYS A 15 11.49 -38.22 2.40
N LEU A 16 10.86 -37.09 2.76
CA LEU A 16 9.83 -36.91 3.80
C LEU A 16 9.61 -35.39 4.07
N GLY A 17 8.35 -34.95 4.03
CA GLY A 17 7.92 -33.68 4.65
C GLY A 17 7.16 -32.72 3.74
N ALA A 18 5.86 -32.95 3.56
CA ALA A 18 4.92 -31.98 3.01
C ALA A 18 4.16 -31.29 4.14
N THR A 19 4.27 -29.95 4.27
CA THR A 19 3.32 -29.09 4.99
C THR A 19 3.19 -27.74 4.27
N PRO A 20 2.06 -27.04 4.44
CA PRO A 20 1.45 -26.22 3.42
C PRO A 20 1.95 -24.77 3.49
N THR A 21 2.55 -24.30 2.41
CA THR A 21 2.71 -22.87 2.19
C THR A 21 2.31 -22.57 0.76
N THR A 22 1.01 -22.41 0.55
CA THR A 22 0.48 -21.56 -0.51
C THR A 22 0.90 -20.13 -0.16
N PHE A 23 2.18 -19.84 -0.35
CA PHE A 23 2.67 -18.47 -0.47
C PHE A 23 1.83 -17.87 -1.59
N CYS A 24 0.98 -16.89 -1.25
CA CYS A 24 0.37 -16.02 -2.25
C CYS A 24 1.52 -15.42 -3.07
N ARG A 25 1.78 -16.04 -4.21
CA ARG A 25 2.75 -15.58 -5.18
C ARG A 25 2.17 -14.26 -5.67
N VAL A 26 2.67 -13.15 -5.12
CA VAL A 26 2.49 -11.85 -5.74
C VAL A 26 2.97 -12.04 -7.17
N LEU A 27 2.03 -12.10 -8.12
CA LEU A 27 2.34 -12.11 -9.54
C LEU A 27 2.93 -10.73 -9.81
N ALA A 28 4.25 -10.65 -9.67
CA ALA A 28 5.03 -9.53 -10.12
C ALA A 28 4.91 -9.53 -11.64
N ASN A 29 3.95 -8.74 -12.11
CA ASN A 29 3.70 -8.39 -13.49
C ASN A 29 4.98 -7.82 -14.13
N GLY A 30 5.83 -8.71 -14.63
CA GLY A 30 7.16 -8.44 -15.19
C GLY A 30 7.15 -7.79 -16.57
N TYR A 31 5.99 -7.37 -17.06
CA TYR A 31 5.83 -6.71 -18.35
C TYR A 31 6.31 -5.25 -18.36
N ALA A 32 6.51 -4.64 -17.19
CA ALA A 32 7.16 -3.33 -17.09
C ALA A 32 8.67 -3.47 -16.92
N LYS A 33 9.44 -2.94 -17.89
CA LYS A 33 10.90 -2.77 -17.79
C LYS A 33 11.19 -1.96 -16.52
N LYS A 34 12.04 -2.49 -15.62
CA LYS A 34 12.47 -1.74 -14.43
C LYS A 34 13.03 -0.40 -14.88
N ALA A 35 12.41 0.69 -14.43
CA ALA A 35 12.88 2.04 -14.72
C ALA A 35 14.32 2.15 -14.21
N ALA A 36 15.27 2.19 -15.15
CA ALA A 36 16.62 2.60 -14.84
C ALA A 36 16.51 4.01 -14.27
N VAL A 37 16.81 4.17 -12.99
CA VAL A 37 16.97 5.48 -12.37
C VAL A 37 18.21 6.10 -12.99
N LYS A 38 18.05 6.66 -14.19
CA LYS A 38 18.97 7.66 -14.72
C LYS A 38 18.62 8.96 -14.01
N ALA A 39 19.57 9.38 -13.19
CA ALA A 39 19.57 10.69 -12.57
C ALA A 39 19.47 11.79 -13.64
N LYS A 40 18.79 12.87 -13.23
CA LYS A 40 18.98 14.27 -13.66
C LYS A 40 18.37 14.67 -15.02
N GLY A 41 17.30 15.47 -14.91
CA GLY A 41 17.08 16.60 -15.81
C GLY A 41 15.88 16.50 -16.75
N LYS A 42 14.71 16.95 -16.29
CA LYS A 42 14.01 18.11 -16.86
C LYS A 42 12.85 18.43 -15.91
N GLY A 43 12.89 19.61 -15.31
CA GLY A 43 11.83 20.07 -14.41
C GLY A 43 10.51 20.00 -15.15
N PHE A 44 9.59 19.20 -14.63
CA PHE A 44 8.18 19.55 -14.79
C PHE A 44 8.07 20.93 -14.16
N SER A 45 7.90 21.96 -14.98
CA SER A 45 7.34 23.22 -14.51
C SER A 45 6.13 22.81 -13.71
N LYS A 46 6.21 23.00 -12.39
CA LYS A 46 5.10 22.78 -11.48
C LYS A 46 4.14 23.90 -11.84
N GLU A 47 3.35 23.69 -12.89
CA GLU A 47 2.26 24.56 -13.24
C GLU A 47 1.39 24.57 -11.99
N GLU A 48 1.46 25.70 -11.31
CA GLU A 48 0.86 25.91 -10.01
C GLU A 48 -0.64 25.95 -10.31
N MET A 49 -1.28 24.78 -10.25
CA MET A 49 -2.72 24.65 -10.39
C MET A 49 -3.33 25.52 -9.31
N LYS A 50 -3.67 26.76 -9.66
CA LYS A 50 -4.43 27.64 -8.79
C LYS A 50 -5.76 26.96 -8.57
N GLY A 51 -6.03 26.55 -7.33
CA GLY A 51 -7.36 26.11 -6.93
C GLY A 51 -8.35 27.23 -7.27
N LEU A 52 -9.53 26.85 -7.76
CA LEU A 52 -10.61 27.82 -8.00
C LEU A 52 -10.85 28.64 -6.73
N GLU A 53 -11.03 29.94 -6.91
CA GLU A 53 -11.29 30.85 -5.80
C GLU A 53 -12.63 30.49 -5.15
N VAL A 54 -12.57 30.17 -3.85
CA VAL A 54 -13.75 29.79 -3.06
C VAL A 54 -14.48 31.06 -2.64
N CYS A 55 -15.81 31.08 -2.81
CA CYS A 55 -16.66 32.17 -2.34
C CYS A 55 -16.52 32.36 -0.82
N LYS A 56 -16.39 33.61 -0.36
CA LYS A 56 -16.18 33.96 1.06
C LYS A 56 -17.44 34.56 1.72
N ASP A 57 -18.54 34.65 0.98
CA ASP A 57 -19.75 35.29 1.45
C ASP A 57 -20.57 34.33 2.33
N PRO A 58 -20.92 34.71 3.58
CA PRO A 58 -21.58 33.81 4.52
C PRO A 58 -23.01 33.45 4.10
N MET A 59 -23.71 34.37 3.44
CA MET A 59 -25.08 34.16 2.97
C MET A 59 -25.14 33.08 1.87
N LEU A 60 -24.20 33.12 0.92
CA LEU A 60 -24.13 32.14 -0.17
C LEU A 60 -23.75 30.75 0.35
N LEU A 61 -22.82 30.67 1.31
CA LEU A 61 -22.40 29.40 1.92
C LEU A 61 -23.50 28.73 2.76
N THR A 62 -24.46 29.50 3.26
CA THR A 62 -25.58 28.98 4.06
C THR A 62 -26.75 28.56 3.18
N THR A 63 -27.02 29.30 2.10
CA THR A 63 -28.16 29.08 1.20
C THR A 63 -27.88 28.07 0.08
N HIS A 64 -26.61 27.90 -0.29
CA HIS A 64 -26.20 27.03 -1.39
C HIS A 64 -25.00 26.18 -1.01
N THR A 65 -24.95 24.96 -1.56
CA THR A 65 -23.84 24.02 -1.35
C THR A 65 -22.71 24.34 -2.32
N MET A 66 -21.97 25.43 -2.09
CA MET A 66 -20.92 25.89 -3.00
C MET A 66 -19.83 24.82 -3.20
N GLY A 67 -19.56 24.46 -4.46
CA GLY A 67 -18.59 23.43 -4.84
C GLY A 67 -19.19 22.02 -4.93
N GLY A 68 -20.52 21.89 -4.80
CA GLY A 68 -21.24 20.65 -5.05
C GLY A 68 -21.39 20.37 -6.55
N ASN A 69 -21.50 21.41 -7.38
CA ASN A 69 -21.59 21.27 -8.83
C ASN A 69 -20.20 21.42 -9.48
N PHE A 70 -19.74 20.37 -10.18
CA PHE A 70 -18.49 20.41 -10.96
C PHE A 70 -18.73 20.74 -12.45
N HIS A 71 -19.98 20.83 -12.88
CA HIS A 71 -20.31 21.18 -14.26
C HIS A 71 -20.19 22.69 -14.49
N ARG A 72 -19.70 23.08 -15.68
CA ARG A 72 -19.57 24.48 -16.08
C ARG A 72 -20.91 25.21 -16.23
N GLN A 73 -21.98 24.45 -16.46
CA GLN A 73 -23.33 24.95 -16.66
C GLN A 73 -24.24 24.21 -15.68
N GLY A 74 -25.05 24.96 -14.94
CA GLY A 74 -26.01 24.43 -13.97
C GLY A 74 -26.05 25.28 -12.70
N PRO A 75 -27.24 25.47 -12.10
CA PRO A 75 -27.37 26.17 -10.83
C PRO A 75 -26.77 25.34 -9.68
N GLU A 76 -26.28 26.03 -8.63
CA GLU A 76 -25.80 25.37 -7.42
C GLU A 76 -26.97 24.81 -6.60
N VAL A 77 -26.78 23.62 -6.02
CA VAL A 77 -27.82 22.94 -5.26
C VAL A 77 -28.04 23.62 -3.90
N ALA A 78 -29.26 24.08 -3.65
CA ALA A 78 -29.66 24.58 -2.33
C ALA A 78 -29.79 23.39 -1.34
N PRO A 79 -29.27 23.51 -0.10
CA PRO A 79 -29.53 22.54 0.95
C PRO A 79 -31.02 22.39 1.19
N LYS A 80 -31.43 21.15 1.47
CA LYS A 80 -32.81 20.82 1.83
C LYS A 80 -33.02 20.98 3.32
N ASP A 81 -34.28 21.05 3.74
CA ASP A 81 -34.63 21.10 5.16
C ASP A 81 -34.17 19.82 5.88
N GLY A 82 -33.85 19.94 7.18
CA GLY A 82 -33.26 18.85 7.97
C GLY A 82 -34.09 17.56 8.04
N SER A 83 -35.39 17.63 7.75
CA SER A 83 -36.32 16.48 7.72
C SER A 83 -36.26 15.66 6.43
N GLU A 84 -35.76 16.22 5.33
CA GLU A 84 -35.62 15.48 4.07
C GLU A 84 -34.38 14.57 4.08
N HIS A 85 -33.44 14.83 4.98
CA HIS A 85 -32.24 14.03 5.13
C HIS A 85 -32.49 12.78 5.97
N PRO A 86 -31.90 11.63 5.62
CA PRO A 86 -32.11 10.40 6.36
C PRO A 86 -31.44 10.45 7.75
N ASP A 87 -32.09 9.85 8.74
CA ASP A 87 -31.68 9.91 10.16
C ASP A 87 -30.25 9.42 10.41
N TRP A 88 -29.78 8.44 9.63
CA TRP A 88 -28.43 7.88 9.80
C TRP A 88 -27.33 8.93 9.58
N LEU A 89 -27.59 9.99 8.82
CA LEU A 89 -26.64 11.08 8.61
C LEU A 89 -26.31 11.78 9.94
N PHE A 90 -27.33 12.00 10.77
CA PHE A 90 -27.20 12.66 12.07
C PHE A 90 -26.68 11.72 13.17
N GLN A 91 -26.72 10.40 12.94
CA GLN A 91 -26.20 9.39 13.86
C GLN A 91 -24.69 9.12 13.67
N MET A 92 -24.05 9.74 12.66
CA MET A 92 -22.63 9.56 12.38
C MET A 92 -21.72 10.18 13.47
N HIS A 93 -20.61 9.49 13.77
CA HIS A 93 -19.65 9.95 14.76
C HIS A 93 -18.66 10.99 14.15
N LEU A 94 -18.93 12.28 14.36
CA LEU A 94 -18.10 13.39 13.87
C LEU A 94 -16.85 13.68 14.72
N ARG A 95 -16.76 13.07 15.90
CA ARG A 95 -15.65 13.26 16.84
C ARG A 95 -14.40 12.46 16.43
N PRO A 96 -13.23 12.75 17.04
CA PRO A 96 -12.01 11.98 16.81
C PRO A 96 -12.27 10.47 16.87
N PRO A 97 -11.65 9.65 16.02
CA PRO A 97 -11.94 8.23 15.93
C PRO A 97 -11.93 7.55 17.30
N LYS A 98 -12.92 6.69 17.54
CA LYS A 98 -13.01 5.92 18.79
C LYS A 98 -11.72 5.12 18.98
N LYS A 99 -11.21 5.14 20.21
CA LYS A 99 -10.04 4.33 20.62
C LYS A 99 -10.47 2.87 20.75
N LEU A 100 -9.48 1.96 20.63
CA LEU A 100 -9.66 0.52 20.75
C LEU A 100 -10.37 0.13 22.07
N GLU A 101 -10.00 0.76 23.19
CA GLU A 101 -10.59 0.51 24.53
C GLU A 101 -12.09 0.80 24.64
N LYS A 102 -12.64 1.64 23.75
CA LYS A 102 -14.04 2.06 23.78
C LYS A 102 -14.90 1.33 22.74
N LEU A 103 -14.29 0.43 21.98
CA LEU A 103 -14.94 -0.29 20.90
C LEU A 103 -15.21 -1.72 21.34
N ASP A 104 -16.37 -2.24 20.96
CA ASP A 104 -16.75 -3.60 21.33
C ASP A 104 -15.92 -4.62 20.54
N PRO A 105 -15.33 -5.63 21.21
CA PRO A 105 -14.41 -6.59 20.60
C PRO A 105 -15.09 -7.51 19.56
N GLU A 106 -16.41 -7.64 19.65
CA GLU A 106 -17.21 -8.45 18.72
C GLU A 106 -17.49 -7.74 17.39
N THR A 107 -17.12 -6.46 17.25
CA THR A 107 -17.37 -5.69 16.03
C THR A 107 -16.21 -5.78 15.03
N PRO A 108 -16.46 -5.93 13.71
CA PRO A 108 -15.41 -5.95 12.69
C PRO A 108 -14.51 -4.69 12.66
N GLN A 109 -15.02 -3.57 13.17
CA GLN A 109 -14.33 -2.29 13.28
C GLN A 109 -13.11 -2.39 14.22
N ASP A 110 -13.21 -3.18 15.29
CA ASP A 110 -12.12 -3.37 16.25
C ASP A 110 -10.93 -4.07 15.61
N TRP A 111 -11.20 -5.17 14.92
CA TRP A 111 -10.20 -5.92 14.17
C TRP A 111 -9.50 -5.08 13.09
N ARG A 112 -10.20 -4.12 12.47
CA ARG A 112 -9.59 -3.18 11.50
C ARG A 112 -8.61 -2.23 12.20
N LEU A 113 -8.96 -1.69 13.36
CA LEU A 113 -8.07 -0.84 14.16
C LEU A 113 -6.87 -1.63 14.70
N LEU A 114 -7.09 -2.86 15.16
CA LEU A 114 -6.03 -3.74 15.64
C LEU A 114 -5.01 -4.04 14.54
N ARG A 115 -5.47 -4.38 13.32
CA ARG A 115 -4.57 -4.56 12.16
C ARG A 115 -3.79 -3.29 11.83
N LYS A 116 -4.43 -2.13 11.91
CA LYS A 116 -3.76 -0.83 11.71
C LYS A 116 -2.66 -0.61 12.75
N HIS A 117 -2.93 -0.87 14.03
CA HIS A 117 -1.95 -0.76 15.11
C HIS A 117 -0.77 -1.72 14.91
N ASN A 118 -1.04 -2.99 14.60
CA ASN A 118 0.00 -4.00 14.35
C ASN A 118 0.89 -3.61 13.16
N THR A 119 0.29 -3.11 12.08
CA THR A 119 1.03 -2.60 10.91
C THR A 119 1.90 -1.42 11.29
N TRP A 120 1.38 -0.51 12.11
CA TRP A 120 2.14 0.66 12.53
C TRP A 120 3.32 0.30 13.43
N CYS A 121 3.12 -0.64 14.36
CA CYS A 121 4.18 -1.20 15.19
C CYS A 121 5.25 -1.90 14.33
N HIS A 122 4.85 -2.75 13.38
CA HIS A 122 5.76 -3.40 12.45
C HIS A 122 6.57 -2.38 11.65
N ASN A 123 5.92 -1.34 11.12
CA ASN A 123 6.57 -0.27 10.35
C ASN A 123 7.53 0.56 11.21
N LYS A 124 7.23 0.79 12.50
CA LYS A 124 8.16 1.45 13.42
C LYS A 124 9.39 0.59 13.67
N LEU A 125 9.20 -0.71 13.91
CA LEU A 125 10.29 -1.66 14.17
C LEU A 125 11.12 -1.97 12.93
N SER A 126 10.54 -1.92 11.73
CA SER A 126 11.27 -2.18 10.48
C SER A 126 12.14 -0.99 10.05
N LYS A 127 11.80 0.24 10.43
CA LYS A 127 12.60 1.45 10.13
C LYS A 127 14.02 1.38 10.70
N SER A 128 14.23 0.76 11.85
CA SER A 128 15.56 0.65 12.48
C SER A 128 16.36 -0.57 12.02
N LYS A 129 15.75 -1.49 11.27
CA LYS A 129 16.43 -2.68 10.75
C LYS A 129 17.29 -2.29 9.56
N LYS A 130 18.61 -2.35 9.75
CA LYS A 130 19.56 -2.25 8.65
C LYS A 130 19.36 -3.45 7.72
N PHE A 131 19.05 -3.18 6.45
CA PHE A 131 18.99 -4.18 5.41
C PHE A 131 20.43 -4.62 5.06
N TRP A 132 21.02 -5.47 5.90
CA TRP A 132 22.30 -6.11 5.61
C TRP A 132 22.06 -7.28 4.67
N GLY A 133 21.96 -6.98 3.38
CA GLY A 133 21.87 -7.98 2.33
C GLY A 133 21.97 -7.32 0.98
N ILE A 134 22.84 -7.84 0.11
CA ILE A 134 23.02 -7.45 -1.31
C ILE A 134 23.95 -6.25 -1.56
N THR A 135 25.15 -6.23 -0.98
CA THR A 135 26.29 -5.51 -1.60
C THR A 135 27.64 -6.20 -1.37
N LYS A 136 27.76 -7.53 -1.38
CA LYS A 136 29.09 -8.18 -1.47
C LYS A 136 29.07 -9.50 -2.26
N LYS A 137 28.90 -9.43 -3.59
CA LYS A 137 29.46 -10.42 -4.55
C LYS A 137 29.65 -9.75 -5.92
N LYS A 138 30.59 -8.83 -6.03
CA LYS A 138 31.15 -8.43 -7.32
C LYS A 138 32.60 -7.94 -7.16
N THR A 139 33.43 -8.79 -6.58
CA THR A 139 34.89 -8.65 -6.62
C THR A 139 35.46 -10.05 -6.76
N ASN A 140 36.31 -10.24 -7.76
CA ASN A 140 37.16 -11.41 -8.07
C ASN A 140 36.56 -12.48 -8.99
N GLN A 141 36.41 -12.13 -10.27
CA GLN A 141 36.47 -13.07 -11.41
C GLN A 141 37.28 -12.44 -12.58
N VAL A 142 38.39 -11.77 -12.29
CA VAL A 142 39.29 -11.17 -13.33
C VAL A 142 40.77 -11.58 -13.13
N TRP A 143 41.09 -12.52 -12.25
CA TRP A 143 42.49 -12.90 -11.96
C TRP A 143 42.82 -14.37 -12.24
N LEU A 144 42.15 -15.02 -13.21
CA LEU A 144 42.41 -16.43 -13.57
C LEU A 144 42.70 -16.65 -15.07
N SER A 145 43.08 -15.61 -15.80
CA SER A 145 43.48 -15.73 -17.21
C SER A 145 44.55 -14.72 -17.57
N MET A 146 45.77 -14.96 -17.10
CA MET A 146 47.00 -14.41 -17.65
C MET A 146 48.16 -15.33 -17.32
#